data_AF-A0A2G6FJV6-F1
#
_entry.id   AF-A0A2G6FJV6-F1
#
_cell.length_a   1.000
_cell.length_b   1.000
_cell.length_c   1.000
_cell.angle_alpha   90.00
_cell.angle_beta   90.00
_cell.angle_gamma   90.00
#
_symmetry.space_group_name_H-M   'P 1'
#
loop_
_entity.id
_entity.type
_entity.pdbx_description
1 polymer ?
#
loop_
_entity_poly.entity_id
_entity_poly.type
_entity_poly.pdbx_seq_one_letter_code
_entity_poly.pdbx_strand_id
1 'polypeptide(L)'
;MHQYFAQMDSLGKELTKGQLLNSKNNVEQIREEEANIDKKVEEIKESGIPTEKINARGNMTIWQRIEYLVDPGTFFPLHTLYNPEDNDEKTTNVFDGLAKISGKWAVVIGFNNKILAGAWMPGQPENIFRATNLAKRLNIPLVWIVNCSGAKLPEQEKFYANRRGSGATFFRHAEL
;
A
#
# COMPACT_ATOMS: atom_id res chain seq x y z
N MET A 1 11.22 35.69 3.70
CA MET A 1 11.41 34.58 2.75
C MET A 1 12.37 35.08 1.67
N HIS A 2 13.48 34.39 1.37
CA HIS A 2 14.56 34.92 0.54
C HIS A 2 14.13 35.10 -0.93
N GLN A 3 14.62 36.15 -1.62
CA GLN A 3 14.24 36.49 -3.01
C GLN A 3 14.41 35.33 -4.01
N TYR A 4 15.34 34.39 -3.78
CA TYR A 4 15.58 33.22 -4.63
C TYR A 4 14.36 32.30 -4.80
N PHE A 5 13.44 32.29 -3.84
CA PHE A 5 12.25 31.41 -3.88
C PHE A 5 10.96 32.19 -4.14
N ALA A 6 11.03 33.51 -4.25
CA ALA A 6 9.85 34.36 -4.38
C ALA A 6 9.28 34.34 -5.80
N GLN A 7 10.15 34.28 -6.80
CA GLN A 7 9.77 34.22 -8.21
C GLN A 7 10.73 33.29 -8.96
N MET A 8 10.19 32.18 -9.47
CA MET A 8 10.90 31.21 -10.29
C MET A 8 10.41 31.32 -11.73
N ASP A 9 11.22 30.91 -12.69
CA ASP A 9 10.84 30.88 -14.09
C ASP A 9 9.69 29.90 -14.33
N SER A 10 8.72 30.30 -15.15
CA SER A 10 7.61 29.43 -15.54
C SER A 10 8.08 28.33 -16.50
N LEU A 11 7.53 27.12 -16.36
CA LEU A 11 7.78 25.99 -17.24
C LEU A 11 6.54 25.66 -18.08
N GLY A 12 6.76 25.17 -19.30
CA GLY A 12 5.72 24.65 -20.18
C GLY A 12 4.93 25.70 -20.97
N LYS A 13 4.02 25.22 -21.82
CA LYS A 13 3.07 26.01 -22.61
C LYS A 13 1.71 25.29 -22.61
N GLU A 14 0.64 26.05 -22.77
CA GLU A 14 -0.70 25.48 -22.91
C GLU A 14 -0.79 24.59 -24.16
N LEU A 15 -1.51 23.47 -24.05
CA LEU A 15 -1.77 22.59 -25.18
C LEU A 15 -2.74 23.26 -26.15
N THR A 16 -2.35 23.34 -27.42
CA THR A 16 -3.23 23.84 -28.48
C THR A 16 -4.39 22.87 -28.76
N LYS A 17 -5.48 23.39 -29.33
CA LYS A 17 -6.64 22.57 -29.76
C LYS A 17 -6.23 21.42 -30.70
N GLY A 18 -5.26 21.66 -31.59
CA GLY A 18 -4.74 20.64 -32.49
C GLY A 18 -3.98 19.53 -31.75
N GLN A 19 -3.15 19.88 -30.76
CA GLN A 19 -2.47 18.90 -29.91
C GLN A 19 -3.47 18.06 -29.10
N LEU A 20 -4.49 18.70 -28.50
CA LEU A 20 -5.54 18.01 -27.77
C LEU A 20 -6.26 16.99 -28.68
N LEU A 21 -6.64 17.40 -29.88
CA LEU A 21 -7.31 16.52 -30.85
C LEU A 21 -6.43 15.33 -31.25
N ASN A 22 -5.15 15.58 -31.55
CA ASN A 22 -4.21 14.53 -31.96
C ASN A 22 -3.86 13.58 -30.81
N SER A 23 -3.90 14.05 -29.56
CA SER A 23 -3.61 13.25 -28.37
C SER A 23 -4.76 12.36 -27.90
N LYS A 24 -5.97 12.49 -28.47
CA LYS A 24 -7.17 11.77 -27.98
C LYS A 24 -6.95 10.26 -27.84
N ASN A 25 -6.43 9.61 -28.89
CA ASN A 25 -6.16 8.18 -28.87
C ASN A 25 -5.14 7.79 -27.79
N ASN A 26 -4.10 8.61 -27.59
CA ASN A 26 -3.11 8.38 -26.54
C ASN A 26 -3.72 8.50 -25.14
N VAL A 27 -4.59 9.49 -24.92
CA VAL A 27 -5.31 9.65 -23.64
C VAL A 27 -6.26 8.48 -23.40
N GLU A 28 -6.95 8.00 -24.43
CA GLU A 28 -7.84 6.84 -24.33
C GLU A 28 -7.08 5.57 -23.93
N GLN A 29 -5.92 5.30 -24.56
CA GLN A 29 -5.06 4.17 -24.20
C GLN A 29 -4.57 4.23 -22.74
N ILE A 30 -4.17 5.43 -22.28
CA ILE A 30 -3.73 5.60 -20.87
C ILE A 30 -4.88 5.32 -19.91
N ARG A 31 -6.08 5.85 -20.20
CA ARG A 31 -7.27 5.62 -19.36
C ARG A 31 -7.71 4.16 -19.32
N GLU A 32 -7.55 3.44 -20.43
CA GLU A 32 -7.83 2.02 -20.49
C GLU A 32 -6.89 1.23 -19.56
N GLU A 33 -5.59 1.54 -19.57
CA GLU A 33 -4.62 0.91 -18.67
C GLU A 33 -4.83 1.30 -17.20
N GLU A 34 -5.18 2.55 -16.91
CA GLU A 34 -5.56 3.00 -15.56
C GLU A 34 -6.78 2.20 -15.05
N ALA A 35 -7.82 2.05 -15.87
CA ALA A 35 -9.00 1.26 -15.53
C ALA A 35 -8.68 -0.23 -15.30
N ASN A 36 -7.73 -0.79 -16.07
CA ASN A 36 -7.27 -2.16 -15.87
C ASN A 36 -6.55 -2.33 -14.53
N ILE A 37 -5.75 -1.34 -14.11
CA ILE A 37 -5.08 -1.34 -12.81
C ILE A 37 -6.11 -1.19 -11.68
N ASP A 38 -7.05 -0.25 -11.81
CA ASP A 38 -8.09 -0.01 -10.81
C ASP A 38 -8.94 -1.27 -10.59
N LYS A 39 -9.31 -1.97 -11.66
CA LYS A 39 -10.03 -3.24 -11.57
C LYS A 39 -9.25 -4.28 -10.76
N LYS A 40 -7.96 -4.46 -11.06
CA LYS A 40 -7.11 -5.41 -10.29
C LYS A 40 -7.00 -4.99 -8.82
N VAL A 41 -6.89 -3.69 -8.54
CA VAL A 41 -6.85 -3.19 -7.17
C VAL A 41 -8.14 -3.53 -6.42
N GLU A 42 -9.30 -3.30 -7.01
CA GLU A 42 -10.59 -3.63 -6.40
C GLU A 42 -10.76 -5.15 -6.19
N GLU A 43 -10.34 -5.98 -7.14
CA GLU A 43 -10.32 -7.44 -6.97
C GLU A 43 -9.49 -7.87 -5.74
N ILE A 44 -8.32 -7.25 -5.54
CA ILE A 44 -7.47 -7.52 -4.37
C ILE A 44 -8.09 -6.99 -3.07
N LYS A 45 -8.71 -5.80 -3.07
CA LYS A 45 -9.41 -5.29 -1.87
C LYS A 45 -10.55 -6.21 -1.43
N GLU A 46 -11.22 -6.82 -2.41
CA GLU A 46 -12.32 -7.73 -2.15
C GLU A 46 -11.91 -9.18 -1.84
N SER A 47 -10.65 -9.54 -2.05
CA SER A 47 -10.13 -10.88 -1.76
C SER A 47 -10.31 -11.32 -0.29
N GLY A 48 -10.57 -12.61 -0.11
CA GLY A 48 -10.79 -13.24 1.20
C GLY A 48 -12.25 -13.25 1.66
N ILE A 49 -12.45 -13.31 2.97
CA ILE A 49 -13.79 -13.30 3.60
C ILE A 49 -14.51 -11.97 3.26
N PRO A 50 -15.75 -11.99 2.74
CA PRO A 50 -16.51 -10.78 2.43
C PRO A 50 -16.57 -9.76 3.58
N THR A 51 -16.50 -8.48 3.22
CA THR A 51 -16.47 -7.35 4.16
C THR A 51 -17.66 -7.39 5.13
N GLU A 52 -18.86 -7.75 4.67
CA GLU A 52 -20.07 -7.86 5.49
C GLU A 52 -19.93 -8.93 6.57
N LYS A 53 -19.26 -10.06 6.26
CA LYS A 53 -19.02 -11.13 7.23
C LYS A 53 -17.99 -10.72 8.28
N ILE A 54 -16.99 -9.92 7.92
CA ILE A 54 -16.05 -9.32 8.88
C ILE A 54 -16.79 -8.35 9.80
N ASN A 55 -17.61 -7.47 9.24
CA ASN A 55 -18.41 -6.48 9.98
C ASN A 55 -19.44 -7.12 10.91
N ALA A 56 -20.13 -8.17 10.46
CA ALA A 56 -21.10 -8.91 11.27
C ALA A 56 -20.49 -9.55 12.52
N ARG A 57 -19.16 -9.75 12.55
CA ARG A 57 -18.40 -10.21 13.72
C ARG A 57 -17.88 -9.07 14.60
N GLY A 58 -18.35 -7.84 14.38
CA GLY A 58 -17.92 -6.65 15.11
C GLY A 58 -16.49 -6.20 14.80
N ASN A 59 -15.92 -6.64 13.67
CA ASN A 59 -14.57 -6.29 13.25
C ASN A 59 -14.61 -5.40 12.01
N MET A 60 -13.64 -4.50 11.87
CA MET A 60 -13.39 -3.76 10.63
C MET A 60 -12.35 -4.48 9.76
N THR A 61 -12.47 -4.36 8.44
CA THR A 61 -11.42 -4.75 7.49
C THR A 61 -10.22 -3.80 7.58
N ILE A 62 -9.09 -4.18 7.00
CA ILE A 62 -7.92 -3.31 6.92
C ILE A 62 -8.22 -1.96 6.23
N TRP A 63 -8.99 -1.97 5.14
CA TRP A 63 -9.33 -0.75 4.40
C TRP A 63 -10.21 0.20 5.21
N GLN A 64 -11.21 -0.33 5.91
CA GLN A 64 -12.04 0.46 6.82
C GLN A 64 -11.23 1.05 7.98
N ARG A 65 -10.26 0.30 8.51
CA ARG A 65 -9.39 0.78 9.59
C ARG A 65 -8.45 1.89 9.13
N ILE A 66 -7.91 1.79 7.92
CA ILE A 66 -7.09 2.83 7.31
C ILE A 66 -7.94 4.09 7.12
N GLU A 67 -9.10 3.97 6.48
CA GLU A 67 -10.02 5.10 6.24
C GLU A 67 -10.44 5.80 7.54
N TYR A 68 -10.70 5.03 8.61
CA TYR A 68 -11.03 5.58 9.92
C TYR A 68 -9.86 6.33 10.58
N LEU A 69 -8.63 5.87 10.39
CA LEU A 69 -7.45 6.40 11.07
C LEU A 69 -6.89 7.67 10.43
N VAL A 70 -6.94 7.77 9.10
CA VAL A 70 -6.21 8.77 8.32
C VAL A 70 -7.06 9.99 8.01
N ASP A 71 -6.41 11.13 7.75
CA ASP A 71 -7.10 12.33 7.30
C ASP A 71 -7.73 12.06 5.90
N PRO A 72 -8.99 12.48 5.65
CA PRO A 72 -9.69 12.20 4.39
C PRO A 72 -8.90 12.65 3.15
N GLY A 73 -8.83 11.77 2.14
CA GLY A 73 -8.14 12.05 0.87
C GLY A 73 -6.61 12.05 0.95
N THR A 74 -6.02 11.61 2.08
CA THR A 74 -4.56 11.63 2.25
C THR A 74 -3.89 10.26 2.15
N PHE A 75 -4.66 9.17 2.09
CA PHE A 75 -4.09 7.83 1.94
C PHE A 75 -3.73 7.55 0.47
N PHE A 76 -2.43 7.35 0.24
CA PHE A 76 -1.85 6.98 -1.04
C PHE A 76 -1.30 5.56 -0.93
N PRO A 77 -2.04 4.55 -1.42
CA PRO A 77 -1.63 3.16 -1.29
C PRO A 77 -0.36 2.88 -2.09
N LEU A 78 0.48 2.02 -1.55
CA LEU A 78 1.69 1.49 -2.15
C LEU A 78 1.60 -0.03 -2.17
N HIS A 79 2.24 -0.65 -3.16
CA HIS A 79 2.38 -2.11 -3.24
C HIS A 79 1.05 -2.91 -3.25
N THR A 80 -0.09 -2.29 -3.60
CA THR A 80 -1.41 -2.97 -3.59
C THR A 80 -1.45 -4.25 -4.42
N LEU A 81 -0.77 -4.25 -5.56
CA LEU A 81 -0.65 -5.39 -6.48
C LEU A 81 0.68 -6.14 -6.34
N TYR A 82 1.46 -5.86 -5.30
CA TYR A 82 2.76 -6.51 -5.09
C TYR A 82 2.55 -7.96 -4.66
N ASN A 83 2.96 -8.89 -5.54
CA ASN A 83 2.87 -10.33 -5.33
C ASN A 83 4.08 -11.05 -5.97
N PRO A 84 5.29 -10.91 -5.39
CA PRO A 84 6.52 -11.40 -6.02
C PRO A 84 6.64 -12.93 -6.07
N GLU A 85 5.89 -13.64 -5.24
CA GLU A 85 5.93 -15.10 -5.09
C GLU A 85 4.72 -15.79 -5.75
N ASP A 86 3.97 -15.04 -6.59
CA ASP A 86 2.80 -15.54 -7.32
C ASP A 86 1.75 -16.23 -6.44
N ASN A 87 1.56 -15.74 -5.20
CA ASN A 87 0.57 -16.29 -4.25
C ASN A 87 -0.82 -16.40 -4.90
N ASP A 88 -1.57 -17.44 -4.54
CA ASP A 88 -2.93 -17.66 -5.04
C ASP A 88 -3.88 -16.54 -4.61
N GLU A 89 -3.63 -15.98 -3.42
CA GLU A 89 -4.34 -14.84 -2.86
C GLU A 89 -4.03 -13.52 -3.59
N LYS A 90 -3.06 -13.51 -4.51
CA LYS A 90 -2.66 -12.38 -5.36
C LYS A 90 -2.18 -11.13 -4.59
N THR A 91 -1.77 -11.30 -3.34
CA THR A 91 -1.24 -10.24 -2.46
C THR A 91 -0.16 -10.80 -1.53
N THR A 92 0.58 -9.92 -0.87
CA THR A 92 1.47 -10.25 0.26
C THR A 92 0.77 -10.24 1.62
N ASN A 93 -0.56 -10.08 1.66
CA ASN A 93 -1.41 -10.02 2.85
C ASN A 93 -1.22 -8.79 3.78
N VAL A 94 -0.40 -7.83 3.36
CA VAL A 94 -0.29 -6.52 4.01
C VAL A 94 -0.56 -5.45 2.97
N PHE A 95 -1.19 -4.37 3.40
CA PHE A 95 -1.41 -3.19 2.60
C PHE A 95 -0.78 -2.00 3.29
N ASP A 96 -0.05 -1.20 2.53
CA ASP A 96 0.71 -0.06 3.02
C ASP A 96 0.51 1.18 2.15
N GLY A 97 0.91 2.34 2.66
CA GLY A 97 0.80 3.61 1.96
C GLY A 97 1.29 4.78 2.78
N LEU A 98 1.33 5.95 2.16
CA LEU A 98 1.54 7.22 2.86
C LEU A 98 0.19 7.82 3.23
N ALA A 99 0.08 8.36 4.44
CA ALA A 99 -1.09 9.11 4.85
C ALA A 99 -0.76 10.19 5.85
N LYS A 100 -1.70 11.12 6.04
CA LYS A 100 -1.66 12.02 7.18
C LYS A 100 -2.53 11.48 8.29
N ILE A 101 -2.07 11.63 9.53
CA ILE A 101 -2.84 11.39 10.75
C ILE A 101 -2.75 12.68 11.56
N SER A 102 -3.87 13.38 11.71
CA SER A 102 -3.90 14.69 12.38
C SER A 102 -2.91 15.69 11.76
N GLY A 103 -2.89 15.76 10.42
CA GLY A 103 -2.04 16.65 9.63
C GLY A 103 -0.58 16.21 9.47
N LYS A 104 -0.15 15.13 10.13
CA LYS A 104 1.25 14.66 10.11
C LYS A 104 1.41 13.42 9.22
N TRP A 105 2.38 13.47 8.30
CA TRP A 105 2.70 12.34 7.43
C TRP A 105 3.23 11.13 8.21
N ALA A 106 2.76 9.94 7.83
CA ALA A 106 3.22 8.65 8.33
C ALA A 106 3.19 7.62 7.19
N VAL A 107 4.03 6.59 7.30
CA VAL A 107 3.81 5.34 6.57
C VAL A 107 2.81 4.52 7.38
N VAL A 108 1.70 4.13 6.78
CA VAL A 108 0.69 3.27 7.40
C VAL A 108 0.77 1.90 6.76
N ILE A 109 0.74 0.84 7.56
CA ILE A 109 0.74 -0.55 7.09
C ILE A 109 -0.19 -1.39 7.97
N GLY A 110 -0.85 -2.39 7.39
CA GLY A 110 -1.60 -3.35 8.20
C GLY A 110 -1.95 -4.63 7.49
N PHE A 111 -2.33 -5.62 8.31
CA PHE A 111 -2.63 -6.98 7.86
C PHE A 111 -4.04 -7.09 7.31
N ASN A 112 -4.19 -7.80 6.18
CA ASN A 112 -5.49 -8.14 5.65
C ASN A 112 -6.13 -9.28 6.45
N ASN A 113 -7.04 -8.92 7.34
CA ASN A 113 -7.78 -9.87 8.17
C ASN A 113 -8.85 -10.67 7.40
N LYS A 114 -9.09 -10.39 6.12
CA LYS A 114 -9.98 -11.19 5.26
C LYS A 114 -9.32 -12.52 4.84
N ILE A 115 -8.00 -12.63 4.90
CA ILE A 115 -7.24 -13.80 4.42
C ILE A 115 -6.45 -14.41 5.57
N LEU A 116 -6.81 -15.64 5.94
CA LEU A 116 -6.14 -16.41 7.00
C LEU A 116 -5.94 -15.61 8.32
N ALA A 117 -6.85 -14.68 8.62
CA ALA A 117 -6.75 -13.75 9.74
C ALA A 117 -5.41 -12.98 9.80
N GLY A 118 -4.90 -12.56 8.64
CA GLY A 118 -3.65 -11.79 8.52
C GLY A 118 -2.39 -12.63 8.71
N ALA A 119 -2.39 -13.87 8.21
CA ALA A 119 -1.20 -14.70 8.25
C ALA A 119 -0.03 -14.09 7.45
N TRP A 120 1.19 -14.41 7.87
CA TRP A 120 2.40 -14.22 7.07
C TRP A 120 2.36 -15.15 5.86
N MET A 121 2.73 -14.59 4.70
CA MET A 121 2.75 -15.27 3.42
C MET A 121 4.07 -15.01 2.68
N PRO A 122 4.41 -15.82 1.68
CA PRO A 122 5.56 -15.57 0.81
C PRO A 122 5.55 -14.14 0.24
N GLY A 123 6.72 -13.49 0.24
CA GLY A 123 6.87 -12.10 -0.21
C GLY A 123 6.47 -11.01 0.81
N GLN A 124 5.73 -11.33 1.87
CA GLN A 124 5.32 -10.37 2.90
C GLN A 124 6.49 -9.67 3.62
N PRO A 125 7.56 -10.37 4.05
CA PRO A 125 8.69 -9.69 4.69
C PRO A 125 9.32 -8.62 3.79
N GLU A 126 9.40 -8.86 2.48
CA GLU A 126 9.95 -7.90 1.52
C GLU A 126 9.07 -6.65 1.41
N ASN A 127 7.76 -6.80 1.42
CA ASN A 127 6.86 -5.66 1.43
C ASN A 127 7.02 -4.82 2.72
N ILE A 128 7.10 -5.48 3.88
CA ILE A 128 7.34 -4.82 5.17
C ILE A 128 8.71 -4.10 5.19
N PHE A 129 9.75 -4.67 4.57
CA PHE A 129 11.04 -3.98 4.43
C PHE A 129 10.93 -2.72 3.58
N ARG A 130 10.09 -2.68 2.55
CA ARG A 130 9.87 -1.47 1.73
C ARG A 130 9.20 -0.39 2.56
N ALA A 131 8.15 -0.72 3.31
CA ALA A 131 7.44 0.21 4.19
C ALA A 131 8.35 0.76 5.31
N THR A 132 9.09 -0.10 6.01
CA THR A 132 10.03 0.31 7.07
C THR A 132 11.20 1.15 6.50
N ASN A 133 11.76 0.78 5.35
CA ASN A 133 12.80 1.58 4.69
C ASN A 133 12.27 2.95 4.26
N LEU A 134 11.03 3.04 3.79
CA LEU A 134 10.40 4.31 3.42
C LEU A 134 10.26 5.22 4.64
N ALA A 135 9.73 4.69 5.75
CA ALA A 135 9.58 5.42 7.01
C ALA A 135 10.94 5.95 7.50
N LYS A 136 11.97 5.09 7.50
CA LYS A 136 13.34 5.46 7.88
C LYS A 136 13.92 6.57 7.00
N ARG A 137 13.80 6.44 5.67
CA ARG A 137 14.38 7.40 4.71
C ARG A 137 13.72 8.77 4.78
N LEU A 138 12.41 8.81 5.00
CA LEU A 138 11.66 10.05 5.15
C LEU A 138 11.72 10.61 6.58
N ASN A 139 12.21 9.81 7.54
CA ASN A 139 12.19 10.12 8.97
C ASN A 139 10.78 10.49 9.46
N ILE A 140 9.79 9.69 9.08
CA ILE A 140 8.39 9.83 9.49
C ILE A 140 7.92 8.59 10.24
N PRO A 141 6.88 8.69 11.11
CA PRO A 141 6.37 7.55 11.85
C PRO A 141 5.92 6.40 10.94
N LEU A 142 6.20 5.17 11.38
CA LEU A 142 5.59 3.95 10.86
C LEU A 142 4.43 3.57 11.80
N VAL A 143 3.21 3.48 11.26
CA VAL A 143 2.00 3.14 12.03
C VAL A 143 1.45 1.81 11.56
N TRP A 144 1.35 0.86 12.49
CA TRP A 144 0.85 -0.49 12.21
C TRP A 144 -0.60 -0.67 12.66
N ILE A 145 -1.41 -1.26 11.78
CA ILE A 145 -2.74 -1.79 12.08
C ILE A 145 -2.63 -3.31 12.15
N VAL A 146 -2.27 -3.82 13.33
CA VAL A 146 -1.94 -5.24 13.52
C VAL A 146 -3.20 -6.09 13.69
N ASN A 147 -3.35 -7.10 12.86
CA ASN A 147 -4.27 -8.23 13.04
C ASN A 147 -3.66 -9.44 12.36
N CYS A 148 -2.74 -10.10 13.06
CA CYS A 148 -1.85 -11.10 12.50
C CYS A 148 -1.99 -12.43 13.24
N SER A 149 -2.24 -13.51 12.49
CA SER A 149 -2.41 -14.87 13.02
C SER A 149 -1.11 -15.67 13.11
N GLY A 150 0.02 -15.13 12.65
CA GLY A 150 1.30 -15.84 12.57
C GLY A 150 1.54 -16.46 11.20
N ALA A 151 2.24 -17.59 11.12
CA ALA A 151 2.70 -18.16 9.85
C ALA A 151 1.62 -18.95 9.09
N LYS A 152 1.52 -18.78 7.77
CA LYS A 152 0.92 -19.77 6.86
C LYS A 152 1.80 -21.03 6.84
N LEU A 153 1.51 -21.97 7.75
CA LEU A 153 2.36 -23.14 8.02
C LEU A 153 2.75 -23.96 6.78
N PRO A 154 1.86 -24.20 5.78
CA PRO A 154 2.21 -24.98 4.59
C PRO A 154 3.36 -24.41 3.75
N GLU A 155 3.67 -23.11 3.89
CA GLU A 155 4.66 -22.38 3.08
C GLU A 155 5.71 -21.68 3.95
N GLN A 156 5.84 -22.11 5.21
CA GLN A 156 6.66 -21.41 6.21
C GLN A 156 8.11 -21.20 5.76
N GLU A 157 8.67 -22.14 4.99
CA GLU A 157 10.06 -22.10 4.53
C GLU A 157 10.37 -20.92 3.61
N LYS A 158 9.33 -20.35 2.96
CA LYS A 158 9.46 -19.23 2.03
C LYS A 158 9.59 -17.87 2.71
N PHE A 159 9.19 -17.75 3.99
CA PHE A 159 9.14 -16.45 4.65
C PHE A 159 9.56 -16.46 6.13
N TYR A 160 9.51 -17.59 6.84
CA TYR A 160 9.79 -17.63 8.28
C TYR A 160 11.28 -17.38 8.57
N ALA A 161 12.15 -18.16 7.93
CA ALA A 161 13.60 -18.14 8.13
C ALA A 161 14.30 -17.15 7.17
N ASN A 162 15.64 -17.17 7.18
CA ASN A 162 16.54 -16.38 6.32
C ASN A 162 16.76 -14.91 6.75
N ARG A 163 17.83 -14.28 6.22
CA ARG A 163 18.27 -12.91 6.56
C ARG A 163 17.24 -11.83 6.21
N ARG A 164 16.39 -12.12 5.21
CA ARG A 164 15.25 -11.29 4.80
C ARG A 164 13.93 -12.01 5.06
N GLY A 165 13.87 -12.81 6.12
CA GLY A 165 12.65 -13.44 6.59
C GLY A 165 11.83 -12.56 7.53
N SER A 166 10.76 -13.15 8.04
CA SER A 166 9.79 -12.50 8.92
C SER A 166 10.45 -11.95 10.18
N GLY A 167 11.35 -12.73 10.79
CA GLY A 167 12.07 -12.33 12.01
C GLY A 167 12.94 -11.09 11.84
N ALA A 168 13.48 -10.85 10.64
CA ALA A 168 14.32 -9.68 10.38
C ALA A 168 13.52 -8.37 10.35
N THR A 169 12.19 -8.43 10.18
CA THR A 169 11.34 -7.23 10.28
C THR A 169 11.36 -6.66 11.70
N PHE A 170 11.43 -7.48 12.75
CA PHE A 170 11.50 -7.02 14.14
C PHE A 170 12.76 -6.18 14.40
N PHE A 171 13.91 -6.58 13.83
CA PHE A 171 15.13 -5.79 13.89
C PHE A 171 14.98 -4.42 13.22
N ARG A 172 14.21 -4.34 12.12
CA ARG A 172 13.93 -3.04 11.46
C ARG A 172 13.07 -2.13 12.31
N HIS A 173 12.10 -2.68 13.05
CA HIS A 173 11.31 -1.89 13.98
C HIS A 173 12.14 -1.33 15.12
N ALA A 174 13.13 -2.10 15.62
CA ALA A 174 14.06 -1.62 16.63
C ALA A 174 15.09 -0.60 16.09
N GLU A 175 15.33 -0.58 14.78
CA GLU A 175 16.24 0.36 14.12
C GLU A 175 15.61 1.73 13.83
N LEU A 176 14.28 1.79 13.70
CA LEU A 176 13.50 3.02 13.51
C LEU A 176 13.47 3.87 14.79
#